data_AF-A0AAW5A5J5-F1
#
_entry.id   AF-A0AAW5A5J5-F1
#
_cell.length_a   1.000
_cell.length_b   1.000
_cell.length_c   1.000
_cell.angle_alpha   90.00
_cell.angle_beta   90.00
_cell.angle_gamma   90.00
#
_symmetry.space_group_name_H-M   'P 1'
#
loop_
_entity.id
_entity.type
_entity.pdbx_description
1 polymer ?
#
loop_
_entity_poly.entity_id
_entity_poly.type
_entity_poly.pdbx_seq_one_letter_code
_entity_poly.pdbx_strand_id
1 'polypeptide(L)'
;MNDFVVQGTRYYVNAQFNLKAFRIKESHIQQRGPNGNLRPSGSFAEDGIIRLSGREPLTYLYVGGVTSRIELDNVRQKWRLLGNGVEAIYLDTGGHLSSWVPQLQLRDIGDIISQARRVLGYTGVSSDMSLGVMSTMDKNTYVYMQQYARQLIGFETTAIRQAPVRDRDRMIDEHIWRHGYPYDRLRQAISAQADGRALPVGIAQFDPLQGMATVSAREGGSFNVQSVSSNAQLHYPRRRRSDEQQRLFVLWGSIDSHATSQRGEANERMYRQMLVDDGYQIIPGGTYGMGLHGFDLVFRGPTGAVYLLEIKHIPPSNTHRLSSVSMAKGLGYWQMEDRWVSAVLAHSEAANSLAGAAVGQALSSGQLFKLIGATAPDGTQYVFKIDMSPVR
;
A
#
# COMPACT_ATOMS: atom_id res chain seq x y z
N MET A 1 -18.89 -14.28 -25.73
CA MET A 1 -17.50 -13.97 -25.40
C MET A 1 -17.52 -12.66 -24.64
N ASN A 2 -16.86 -12.58 -23.49
CA ASN A 2 -16.85 -11.34 -22.70
C ASN A 2 -15.53 -10.63 -22.99
N ASP A 3 -15.58 -9.57 -23.78
CA ASP A 3 -14.46 -8.65 -23.96
C ASP A 3 -14.34 -7.79 -22.70
N PHE A 4 -13.12 -7.43 -22.31
CA PHE A 4 -12.92 -6.32 -21.38
C PHE A 4 -12.11 -5.23 -22.06
N VAL A 5 -12.47 -3.98 -21.78
CA VAL A 5 -11.85 -2.80 -22.39
C VAL A 5 -10.89 -2.20 -21.38
N VAL A 6 -9.61 -2.13 -21.75
CA VAL A 6 -8.59 -1.41 -21.00
C VAL A 6 -8.19 -0.22 -21.85
N GLN A 7 -8.40 1.00 -21.32
CA GLN A 7 -8.03 2.24 -22.02
C GLN A 7 -8.58 2.33 -23.47
N GLY A 8 -9.81 1.87 -23.69
CA GLY A 8 -10.44 1.85 -25.02
C GLY A 8 -10.03 0.67 -25.93
N THR A 9 -9.01 -0.10 -25.55
CA THR A 9 -8.57 -1.30 -26.28
C THR A 9 -9.28 -2.54 -25.77
N ARG A 10 -9.87 -3.33 -26.68
CA ARG A 10 -10.51 -4.61 -26.34
C ARG A 10 -9.45 -5.69 -26.18
N TYR A 11 -9.39 -6.28 -25.00
CA TYR A 11 -8.58 -7.44 -24.71
C TYR A 11 -9.47 -8.68 -24.69
N TYR A 12 -9.13 -9.65 -25.52
CA TYR A 12 -9.79 -10.95 -25.56
C TYR A 12 -9.30 -11.81 -24.40
N VAL A 13 -10.23 -12.42 -23.68
CA VAL A 13 -9.92 -13.35 -22.59
C VAL A 13 -10.25 -14.76 -23.04
N ASN A 14 -9.27 -15.65 -22.92
CA ASN A 14 -9.45 -17.07 -23.17
C ASN A 14 -10.59 -17.61 -22.26
N ALA A 15 -11.71 -17.96 -22.87
CA ALA A 15 -12.92 -18.45 -22.21
C ALA A 15 -12.82 -19.90 -21.70
N GLN A 16 -11.66 -20.55 -21.79
CA GLN A 16 -11.52 -21.96 -21.40
C GLN A 16 -11.59 -22.20 -19.88
N PHE A 17 -11.40 -21.17 -19.05
CA PHE A 17 -11.50 -21.30 -17.59
C PHE A 17 -12.78 -20.65 -17.04
N ASN A 18 -13.64 -21.46 -16.41
CA ASN A 18 -14.87 -21.01 -15.78
C ASN A 18 -14.85 -21.34 -14.29
N LEU A 19 -14.83 -20.32 -13.44
CA LEU A 19 -14.87 -20.46 -11.97
C LEU A 19 -16.07 -21.27 -11.47
N LYS A 20 -17.19 -21.32 -12.21
CA LYS A 20 -18.37 -22.14 -11.87
C LYS A 20 -18.10 -23.65 -11.89
N ALA A 21 -17.03 -24.11 -12.54
CA ALA A 21 -16.64 -25.52 -12.59
C ALA A 21 -15.78 -25.95 -11.38
N PHE A 22 -15.41 -25.01 -10.50
CA PHE A 22 -14.50 -25.24 -9.38
C PHE A 22 -15.16 -24.91 -8.05
N ARG A 23 -14.81 -25.68 -7.02
CA ARG A 23 -15.06 -25.32 -5.63
C ARG A 23 -13.80 -24.70 -5.07
N ILE A 24 -13.89 -23.44 -4.64
CA ILE A 24 -12.82 -22.73 -3.93
C ILE A 24 -13.07 -22.91 -2.43
N LYS A 25 -12.07 -23.42 -1.71
CA LYS A 25 -12.05 -23.43 -0.24
C LYS A 25 -10.73 -22.81 0.21
N GLU A 26 -10.80 -21.65 0.84
CA GLU A 26 -9.62 -20.91 1.36
C GLU A 26 -8.53 -20.75 0.28
N SER A 27 -7.50 -21.60 0.32
CA SER A 27 -6.33 -21.60 -0.58
C SER A 27 -6.32 -22.75 -1.60
N HIS A 28 -7.33 -23.61 -1.65
CA HIS A 28 -7.36 -24.80 -2.50
C HIS A 28 -8.48 -24.74 -3.55
N ILE A 29 -8.15 -25.16 -4.76
CA ILE A 29 -9.07 -25.28 -5.89
C ILE A 29 -9.35 -26.75 -6.12
N GLN A 30 -10.62 -27.13 -6.09
CA GLN A 30 -11.07 -28.48 -6.40
C GLN A 30 -11.92 -28.48 -7.66
N GLN A 31 -11.62 -29.38 -8.60
CA GLN A 31 -12.43 -29.58 -9.80
C GLN A 31 -13.35 -30.78 -9.61
N ARG A 32 -14.59 -30.68 -10.10
CA ARG A 32 -15.50 -31.81 -10.15
C ARG A 32 -15.11 -32.72 -11.32
N GLY A 33 -14.73 -33.97 -11.02
CA GLY A 33 -14.42 -34.98 -12.03
C GLY A 33 -15.68 -35.54 -12.71
N PRO A 34 -15.51 -36.38 -13.76
CA PRO A 34 -16.62 -36.96 -14.52
C PRO A 34 -17.64 -37.72 -13.66
N ASN A 35 -17.16 -38.31 -12.55
CA ASN A 35 -17.97 -39.13 -11.64
C ASN A 35 -18.53 -38.30 -10.45
N GLY A 36 -18.47 -36.97 -10.51
CA GLY A 36 -18.95 -36.09 -9.43
C GLY A 36 -17.98 -35.88 -8.24
N ASN A 37 -16.91 -36.68 -8.14
CA ASN A 37 -15.90 -36.54 -7.09
C ASN A 37 -15.06 -35.27 -7.26
N LEU A 38 -14.74 -34.61 -6.13
CA LEU A 38 -13.87 -33.44 -6.11
C LEU A 38 -12.40 -33.88 -6.08
N ARG A 39 -11.59 -33.36 -7.00
CA ARG A 39 -10.15 -33.63 -7.07
C ARG A 39 -9.36 -32.32 -6.86
N PRO A 40 -8.23 -32.33 -6.13
CA PRO A 40 -7.34 -31.18 -6.06
C PRO A 40 -6.88 -30.78 -7.47
N SER A 41 -7.05 -29.51 -7.81
CA SER A 41 -6.82 -28.99 -9.16
C SER A 41 -5.99 -27.71 -9.17
N GLY A 42 -5.60 -27.18 -8.01
CA GLY A 42 -4.84 -25.95 -7.91
C GLY A 42 -4.90 -25.27 -6.56
N SER A 43 -4.42 -24.04 -6.52
CA SER A 43 -4.43 -23.16 -5.36
C SER A 43 -4.84 -21.73 -5.70
N PHE A 44 -5.36 -21.03 -4.69
CA PHE A 44 -5.60 -19.59 -4.70
C PHE A 44 -4.60 -18.96 -3.73
N ALA A 45 -3.77 -18.05 -4.21
CA ALA A 45 -2.78 -17.40 -3.37
C ALA A 45 -3.31 -16.07 -2.80
N GLU A 46 -2.68 -15.61 -1.71
CA GLU A 46 -3.00 -14.33 -1.05
C GLU A 46 -2.88 -13.13 -2.00
N ASP A 47 -2.06 -13.25 -3.05
CA ASP A 47 -1.91 -12.26 -4.11
C ASP A 47 -3.08 -12.23 -5.12
N GLY A 48 -4.10 -13.08 -4.97
CA GLY A 48 -5.24 -13.17 -5.88
C GLY A 48 -4.99 -13.98 -7.15
N ILE A 49 -3.78 -14.54 -7.31
CA ILE A 49 -3.43 -15.37 -8.45
C ILE A 49 -3.97 -16.79 -8.25
N ILE A 50 -4.66 -17.27 -9.28
CA ILE A 50 -5.20 -18.62 -9.40
C ILE A 50 -4.15 -19.48 -10.10
N ARG A 51 -3.70 -20.55 -9.46
CA ARG A 51 -2.73 -21.51 -10.05
C ARG A 51 -3.39 -22.87 -10.18
N LEU A 52 -3.47 -23.40 -11.40
CA LEU A 52 -3.98 -24.75 -11.64
C LEU A 52 -2.84 -25.75 -11.79
N SER A 53 -2.98 -26.89 -11.12
CA SER A 53 -2.05 -28.00 -11.19
C SER A 53 -2.26 -28.81 -12.47
N GLY A 54 -1.17 -29.20 -13.14
CA GLY A 54 -1.20 -29.99 -14.38
C GLY A 54 0.21 -30.26 -14.90
N ARG A 55 0.33 -30.95 -16.04
CA ARG A 55 1.62 -31.13 -16.74
C ARG A 55 2.25 -29.79 -17.11
N GLU A 56 1.42 -28.83 -17.48
CA GLU A 56 1.78 -27.42 -17.62
C GLU A 56 0.95 -26.61 -16.61
N PRO A 57 1.57 -26.05 -15.56
CA PRO A 57 0.87 -25.20 -14.61
C PRO A 57 0.28 -23.97 -15.31
N LEU A 58 -1.04 -23.79 -15.19
CA LEU A 58 -1.73 -22.65 -15.78
C LEU A 58 -2.03 -21.62 -14.70
N THR A 59 -1.76 -20.35 -15.00
CA THR A 59 -1.93 -19.26 -14.05
C THR A 59 -2.97 -18.27 -14.59
N TYR A 60 -3.87 -17.83 -13.71
CA TYR A 60 -4.96 -16.93 -14.05
C TYR A 60 -5.12 -15.82 -13.02
N LEU A 61 -5.76 -14.74 -13.47
CA LEU A 61 -6.15 -13.61 -12.65
C LEU A 61 -7.59 -13.21 -12.97
N TYR A 62 -8.37 -12.87 -11.94
CA TYR A 62 -9.70 -12.30 -12.14
C TYR A 62 -9.61 -10.77 -12.31
N VAL A 63 -9.92 -10.28 -13.51
CA VAL A 63 -9.83 -8.86 -13.87
C VAL A 63 -11.11 -8.47 -14.60
N GLY A 64 -11.71 -7.33 -14.23
CA GLY A 64 -12.84 -6.76 -15.00
C GLY A 64 -14.04 -7.70 -15.15
N GLY A 65 -14.26 -8.60 -14.20
CA GLY A 65 -15.37 -9.56 -14.25
C GLY A 65 -15.06 -10.89 -14.94
N VAL A 66 -13.86 -11.05 -15.49
CA VAL A 66 -13.44 -12.22 -16.29
C VAL A 66 -12.15 -12.83 -15.74
N THR A 67 -11.97 -14.14 -15.93
CA THR A 67 -10.74 -14.84 -15.53
C THR A 67 -9.79 -14.96 -16.71
N SER A 68 -8.65 -14.28 -16.61
CA SER A 68 -7.67 -14.13 -17.69
C SER A 68 -6.41 -14.93 -17.44
N ARG A 69 -5.88 -15.59 -18.48
CA ARG A 69 -4.59 -16.28 -18.41
C ARG A 69 -3.48 -15.24 -18.28
N ILE A 70 -2.58 -15.50 -17.34
CA ILE A 70 -1.35 -14.72 -17.16
C ILE A 70 -0.14 -15.64 -17.21
N GLU A 71 1.01 -15.06 -17.49
CA GLU A 71 2.30 -15.74 -17.37
C GLU A 71 3.36 -14.82 -16.79
N LEU A 72 4.39 -15.42 -16.22
CA LEU A 72 5.54 -14.70 -15.69
C LEU A 72 6.52 -14.44 -16.82
N ASP A 73 6.77 -13.16 -17.10
CA ASP A 73 7.91 -12.76 -17.91
C ASP A 73 9.18 -12.91 -17.07
N ASN A 74 10.01 -13.91 -17.40
CA ASN A 74 11.21 -14.23 -16.65
C ASN A 74 12.32 -13.17 -16.78
N VAL A 75 12.27 -12.30 -17.80
CA VAL A 75 13.28 -11.26 -18.01
C VAL A 75 12.95 -10.04 -17.15
N ARG A 76 11.68 -9.63 -17.15
CA ARG A 76 11.20 -8.48 -16.34
C ARG A 76 10.80 -8.87 -14.92
N GLN A 77 10.68 -10.17 -14.64
CA GLN A 77 10.13 -10.70 -13.38
C GLN A 77 8.75 -10.11 -13.05
N LYS A 78 7.88 -10.01 -14.07
CA LYS A 78 6.54 -9.45 -13.96
C LYS A 78 5.49 -10.34 -14.60
N TRP A 79 4.30 -10.38 -14.00
CA TRP A 79 3.15 -11.01 -14.60
C TRP A 79 2.67 -10.19 -15.79
N ARG A 80 2.26 -10.88 -16.86
CA ARG A 80 1.63 -10.26 -18.02
C ARG A 80 0.34 -10.98 -18.40
N LEU A 81 -0.68 -10.19 -18.75
CA LEU A 81 -1.89 -10.67 -19.40
C LEU A 81 -1.59 -10.96 -20.87
N LEU A 82 -2.01 -12.16 -21.31
CA LEU A 82 -1.85 -12.58 -22.69
C LEU A 82 -3.08 -12.16 -23.51
N GLY A 83 -2.85 -11.31 -24.53
CA GLY A 83 -3.83 -10.99 -25.54
C GLY A 83 -3.67 -11.89 -26.77
N ASN A 84 -4.77 -12.27 -27.41
CA ASN A 84 -4.73 -12.95 -28.71
C ASN A 84 -4.38 -11.94 -29.81
N GLY A 85 -3.09 -11.82 -30.16
CA GLY A 85 -2.61 -10.93 -31.23
C GLY A 85 -2.53 -9.45 -30.86
N VAL A 86 -2.57 -9.12 -29.56
CA VAL A 86 -2.42 -7.77 -29.02
C VAL A 86 -1.20 -7.73 -28.11
N GLU A 87 -0.57 -6.56 -27.95
CA GLU A 87 0.56 -6.38 -27.03
C GLU A 87 0.18 -6.77 -25.60
N ALA A 88 1.07 -7.52 -24.93
CA ALA A 88 0.84 -8.01 -23.59
C ALA A 88 0.76 -6.85 -22.58
N ILE A 89 -0.21 -6.89 -21.65
CA ILE A 89 -0.28 -5.94 -20.54
C ILE A 89 0.53 -6.49 -19.39
N TYR A 90 1.62 -5.82 -19.03
CA TYR A 90 2.34 -6.08 -17.79
C TYR A 90 1.53 -5.60 -16.60
N LEU A 91 1.61 -6.34 -15.50
CA LEU A 91 0.84 -6.09 -14.29
C LEU A 91 1.72 -5.66 -13.14
N ASP A 92 1.18 -4.77 -12.31
CA ASP A 92 1.66 -4.49 -10.97
C ASP A 92 0.62 -4.94 -9.95
N THR A 93 1.06 -5.18 -8.72
CA THR A 93 0.14 -5.26 -7.58
C THR A 93 -0.69 -3.99 -7.51
N GLY A 94 -1.98 -4.12 -7.24
CA GLY A 94 -2.88 -2.97 -7.02
C GLY A 94 -2.83 -2.48 -5.58
N GLY A 95 -3.69 -1.52 -5.25
CA GLY A 95 -3.78 -0.95 -3.91
C GLY A 95 -4.64 -1.76 -2.95
N HIS A 96 -5.62 -2.48 -3.47
CA HIS A 96 -6.51 -3.32 -2.68
C HIS A 96 -5.92 -4.72 -2.49
N LEU A 97 -6.33 -5.43 -1.44
CA LEU A 97 -5.92 -6.81 -1.21
C LEU A 97 -6.22 -7.68 -2.44
N SER A 98 -5.24 -8.52 -2.81
CA SER A 98 -5.36 -9.47 -3.94
C SER A 98 -5.76 -8.81 -5.27
N SER A 99 -5.47 -7.51 -5.43
CA SER A 99 -5.76 -6.77 -6.65
C SER A 99 -4.50 -6.54 -7.49
N TRP A 100 -4.71 -6.29 -8.77
CA TRP A 100 -3.67 -6.02 -9.75
C TRP A 100 -4.13 -4.90 -10.67
N VAL A 101 -3.18 -4.16 -11.22
CA VAL A 101 -3.43 -3.07 -12.17
C VAL A 101 -2.46 -3.17 -13.35
N PRO A 102 -2.77 -2.60 -14.52
CA PRO A 102 -1.79 -2.40 -15.56
C PRO A 102 -0.58 -1.65 -15.02
N GLN A 103 0.60 -2.04 -15.50
CA GLN A 103 1.83 -1.28 -15.29
C GLN A 103 1.65 0.12 -15.90
N LEU A 104 2.28 1.14 -15.31
CA LEU A 104 2.47 2.41 -16.00
C LEU A 104 3.15 2.12 -17.35
N GLN A 105 2.53 2.53 -18.45
CA GLN A 105 3.17 2.60 -19.75
C GLN A 105 4.38 3.54 -19.64
N LEU A 106 5.58 2.95 -19.77
CA LEU A 106 6.85 3.65 -19.66
C LEU A 106 7.33 4.17 -21.01
N ARG A 107 6.77 3.63 -22.09
CA ARG A 107 7.00 4.11 -23.45
C ARG A 107 6.44 5.52 -23.57
N ASP A 108 7.20 6.42 -24.18
CA ASP A 108 6.79 7.80 -24.52
C ASP A 108 6.53 8.73 -23.31
N ILE A 109 6.98 8.37 -22.10
CA ILE A 109 6.95 9.25 -20.91
C ILE A 109 8.35 9.58 -20.36
N GLY A 110 9.36 9.57 -21.24
CA GLY A 110 10.76 9.81 -20.85
C GLY A 110 10.97 11.16 -20.16
N ASP A 111 10.19 12.18 -20.53
CA ASP A 111 10.18 13.50 -19.89
C ASP A 111 9.75 13.41 -18.42
N ILE A 112 8.63 12.72 -18.13
CA ILE A 112 8.11 12.52 -16.77
C ILE A 112 9.13 11.75 -15.94
N ILE A 113 9.74 10.70 -16.52
CA ILE A 113 10.76 9.88 -15.86
C ILE A 113 11.97 10.72 -15.46
N SER A 114 12.51 11.52 -16.39
CA SER A 114 13.65 12.39 -16.12
C SER A 114 13.35 13.44 -15.05
N GLN A 115 12.14 14.01 -15.05
CA GLN A 115 11.73 14.97 -14.02
C GLN A 115 11.53 14.29 -12.66
N ALA A 116 10.92 13.10 -12.61
CA ALA A 116 10.76 12.32 -11.38
C ALA A 116 12.12 11.98 -10.77
N ARG A 117 13.09 11.58 -11.59
CA ARG A 117 14.48 11.38 -11.15
C ARG A 117 15.08 12.65 -10.55
N ARG A 118 14.88 13.82 -11.17
CA ARG A 118 15.32 15.11 -10.60
C ARG A 118 14.70 15.39 -9.24
N VAL A 119 13.38 15.17 -9.09
CA VAL A 119 12.68 15.34 -7.79
C VAL A 119 13.31 14.45 -6.71
N LEU A 120 13.71 13.23 -7.06
CA LEU A 120 14.36 12.28 -6.15
C LEU A 120 15.88 12.46 -6.01
N GLY A 121 16.48 13.43 -6.72
CA GLY A 121 17.93 13.68 -6.69
C GLY A 121 18.79 12.74 -7.57
N TYR A 122 18.18 11.97 -8.47
CA TYR A 122 18.85 11.00 -9.36
C TYR A 122 19.26 11.62 -10.72
N THR A 123 19.95 12.76 -10.69
CA THR A 123 20.23 13.61 -11.88
C THR A 123 21.14 13.00 -12.95
N GLY A 124 21.84 11.90 -12.66
CA GLY A 124 22.71 11.19 -13.61
C GLY A 124 22.15 9.86 -14.14
N VAL A 125 20.91 9.49 -13.80
CA VAL A 125 20.33 8.19 -14.19
C VAL A 125 19.60 8.30 -15.53
N SER A 126 20.06 7.53 -16.53
CA SER A 126 19.50 7.50 -17.89
C SER A 126 19.07 6.10 -18.34
N SER A 127 19.07 5.11 -17.45
CA SER A 127 18.62 3.74 -17.75
C SER A 127 17.17 3.73 -18.26
N ASP A 128 16.86 2.80 -19.15
CA ASP A 128 15.50 2.56 -19.61
C ASP A 128 14.76 1.67 -18.60
N MET A 129 13.75 2.24 -17.94
CA MET A 129 12.94 1.51 -16.93
C MET A 129 12.03 0.43 -17.54
N SER A 130 11.87 0.41 -18.86
CA SER A 130 11.09 -0.62 -19.55
C SER A 130 11.87 -1.90 -19.81
N LEU A 131 13.19 -1.92 -19.59
CA LEU A 131 14.04 -3.06 -19.92
C LEU A 131 14.54 -3.80 -18.67
N GLY A 132 14.38 -5.13 -18.68
CA GLY A 132 14.92 -6.01 -17.64
C GLY A 132 14.41 -5.70 -16.22
N VAL A 133 15.25 -6.02 -15.24
CA VAL A 133 15.01 -5.73 -13.82
C VAL A 133 15.46 -4.30 -13.52
N MET A 134 14.58 -3.51 -12.90
CA MET A 134 14.88 -2.12 -12.53
C MET A 134 16.01 -2.03 -11.50
N SER A 135 16.91 -1.06 -11.68
CA SER A 135 17.85 -0.65 -10.65
C SER A 135 17.11 -0.10 -9.41
N THR A 136 17.78 0.03 -8.27
CA THR A 136 17.17 0.62 -7.06
C THR A 136 16.65 2.04 -7.32
N MET A 137 17.40 2.87 -8.05
CA MET A 137 16.99 4.24 -8.37
C MET A 137 15.80 4.27 -9.33
N ASP A 138 15.76 3.36 -10.31
CA ASP A 138 14.62 3.22 -11.22
C ASP A 138 13.38 2.71 -10.50
N LYS A 139 13.53 1.73 -9.61
CA LYS A 139 12.44 1.23 -8.77
C LYS A 139 11.86 2.34 -7.91
N ASN A 140 12.69 3.15 -7.27
CA ASN A 140 12.24 4.28 -6.46
C ASN A 140 11.52 5.34 -7.32
N THR A 141 12.06 5.65 -8.50
CA THR A 141 11.45 6.57 -9.47
C THR A 141 10.08 6.06 -9.92
N TYR A 142 10.01 4.78 -10.30
CA TYR A 142 8.79 4.10 -10.72
C TYR A 142 7.72 4.15 -9.62
N VAL A 143 8.09 3.80 -8.38
CA VAL A 143 7.17 3.78 -7.24
C VAL A 143 6.68 5.19 -6.90
N TYR A 144 7.55 6.20 -6.95
CA TYR A 144 7.13 7.59 -6.75
C TYR A 144 6.09 8.02 -7.79
N MET A 145 6.35 7.78 -9.09
CA MET A 145 5.40 8.10 -10.16
C MET A 145 4.07 7.35 -9.98
N GLN A 146 4.15 6.06 -9.65
CA GLN A 146 2.97 5.22 -9.44
C GLN A 146 2.13 5.69 -8.24
N GLN A 147 2.76 5.94 -7.09
CA GLN A 147 2.08 6.44 -5.91
C GLN A 147 1.44 7.81 -6.18
N TYR A 148 2.15 8.71 -6.87
CA TYR A 148 1.58 10.02 -7.18
C TYR A 148 0.41 9.90 -8.15
N ALA A 149 0.52 9.07 -9.19
CA ALA A 149 -0.57 8.82 -10.12
C ALA A 149 -1.82 8.27 -9.41
N ARG A 150 -1.64 7.33 -8.47
CA ARG A 150 -2.73 6.78 -7.65
C ARG A 150 -3.36 7.85 -6.76
N GLN A 151 -2.55 8.68 -6.10
CA GLN A 151 -3.03 9.79 -5.29
C GLN A 151 -3.85 10.79 -6.13
N LEU A 152 -3.36 11.15 -7.32
CA LEU A 152 -4.06 12.07 -8.22
C LEU A 152 -5.43 11.53 -8.63
N ILE A 153 -5.52 10.23 -8.98
CA ILE A 153 -6.82 9.58 -9.23
C ILE A 153 -7.74 9.71 -8.01
N GLY A 154 -7.23 9.40 -6.81
CA GLY A 154 -7.98 9.47 -5.56
C GLY A 154 -8.46 10.88 -5.20
N PHE A 155 -7.69 11.90 -5.57
CA PHE A 155 -7.98 13.30 -5.25
C PHE A 155 -8.89 13.98 -6.28
N GLU A 156 -8.64 13.74 -7.58
CA GLU A 156 -9.36 14.40 -8.68
C GLU A 156 -10.71 13.76 -8.97
N THR A 157 -10.86 12.47 -8.69
CA THR A 157 -12.14 11.77 -8.90
C THR A 157 -13.06 11.99 -7.70
N THR A 158 -14.07 12.86 -7.85
CA THR A 158 -14.99 13.24 -6.75
C THR A 158 -15.58 12.04 -6.00
N ALA A 159 -16.06 11.02 -6.73
CA ALA A 159 -16.63 9.82 -6.10
C ALA A 159 -15.61 9.04 -5.26
N ILE A 160 -14.34 8.98 -5.69
CA ILE A 160 -13.26 8.32 -4.94
C ILE A 160 -12.85 9.18 -3.74
N ARG A 161 -12.72 10.49 -3.93
CA ARG A 161 -12.39 11.43 -2.86
C ARG A 161 -13.46 11.45 -1.77
N GLN A 162 -14.74 11.27 -2.08
CA GLN A 162 -15.79 11.25 -1.07
C GLN A 162 -15.99 9.88 -0.42
N ALA A 163 -15.44 8.82 -1.00
CA ALA A 163 -15.54 7.47 -0.44
C ALA A 163 -14.74 7.32 0.87
N PRO A 164 -15.16 6.40 1.76
CA PRO A 164 -14.37 6.00 2.90
C PRO A 164 -12.98 5.51 2.47
N VAL A 165 -11.94 5.81 3.26
CA VAL A 165 -10.54 5.46 2.95
C VAL A 165 -10.36 3.98 2.64
N ARG A 166 -11.04 3.09 3.37
CA ARG A 166 -11.01 1.63 3.15
C ARG A 166 -11.46 1.19 1.76
N ASP A 167 -12.32 1.97 1.10
CA ASP A 167 -12.88 1.64 -0.21
C ASP A 167 -12.08 2.27 -1.36
N ARG A 168 -11.25 3.28 -1.08
CA ARG A 168 -10.59 4.09 -2.11
C ARG A 168 -9.64 3.30 -2.99
N ASP A 169 -8.81 2.43 -2.42
CA ASP A 169 -7.81 1.71 -3.20
C ASP A 169 -8.46 0.81 -4.26
N ARG A 170 -9.55 0.13 -3.89
CA ARG A 170 -10.35 -0.64 -4.85
C ARG A 170 -10.89 0.25 -5.96
N MET A 171 -11.42 1.41 -5.62
CA MET A 171 -11.97 2.35 -6.61
C MET A 171 -10.88 2.96 -7.51
N ILE A 172 -9.68 3.20 -6.99
CA ILE A 172 -8.51 3.65 -7.75
C ILE A 172 -8.08 2.54 -8.72
N ASP A 173 -7.98 1.29 -8.25
CA ASP A 173 -7.59 0.17 -9.10
C ASP A 173 -8.61 -0.05 -10.25
N GLU A 174 -9.91 -0.01 -9.94
CA GLU A 174 -10.98 -0.02 -10.95
C GLU A 174 -10.87 1.14 -11.94
N HIS A 175 -10.53 2.34 -11.45
CA HIS A 175 -10.33 3.51 -12.30
C HIS A 175 -9.14 3.30 -13.25
N ILE A 176 -8.00 2.79 -12.78
CA ILE A 176 -6.83 2.52 -13.62
C ILE A 176 -7.18 1.52 -14.73
N TRP A 177 -7.93 0.47 -14.42
CA TRP A 177 -8.39 -0.48 -15.44
C TRP A 177 -9.27 0.18 -16.51
N ARG A 178 -10.21 1.04 -16.11
CA ARG A 178 -11.18 1.65 -17.03
C ARG A 178 -10.59 2.81 -17.83
N HIS A 179 -9.79 3.65 -17.19
CA HIS A 179 -9.37 4.95 -17.72
C HIS A 179 -7.86 5.08 -17.89
N GLY A 180 -7.06 4.19 -17.29
CA GLY A 180 -5.60 4.31 -17.25
C GLY A 180 -5.10 5.23 -16.15
N TYR A 181 -3.79 5.49 -16.17
CA TYR A 181 -3.16 6.45 -15.27
C TYR A 181 -3.29 7.89 -15.82
N PRO A 182 -3.34 8.91 -14.95
CA PRO A 182 -3.52 10.30 -15.35
C PRO A 182 -2.19 10.94 -15.79
N TYR A 183 -1.62 10.50 -16.92
CA TYR A 183 -0.29 10.92 -17.39
C TYR A 183 -0.11 12.43 -17.50
N ASP A 184 -1.11 13.15 -18.01
CA ASP A 184 -1.00 14.60 -18.18
C ASP A 184 -0.96 15.34 -16.84
N ARG A 185 -1.76 14.91 -15.85
CA ARG A 185 -1.74 15.44 -14.49
C ARG A 185 -0.44 15.09 -13.78
N LEU A 186 0.02 13.86 -13.95
CA LEU A 186 1.29 13.40 -13.40
C LEU A 186 2.45 14.24 -13.94
N ARG A 187 2.49 14.50 -15.26
CA ARG A 187 3.47 15.38 -15.91
C ARG A 187 3.43 16.80 -15.33
N GLN A 188 2.24 17.39 -15.23
CA GLN A 188 2.05 18.73 -14.65
C GLN A 188 2.58 18.82 -13.21
N ALA A 189 2.25 17.83 -12.39
CA ALA A 189 2.64 17.78 -10.99
C ALA A 189 4.16 17.62 -10.82
N ILE A 190 4.74 16.63 -11.48
CA ILE A 190 6.17 16.29 -11.37
C ILE A 190 7.04 17.40 -11.99
N SER A 191 6.64 17.98 -13.12
CA SER A 191 7.36 19.12 -13.71
C SER A 191 7.39 20.32 -12.77
N ALA A 192 6.25 20.67 -12.16
CA ALA A 192 6.20 21.78 -11.21
C ALA A 192 7.13 21.53 -10.01
N GLN A 193 7.11 20.31 -9.45
CA GLN A 193 8.01 19.94 -8.35
C GLN A 193 9.49 19.95 -8.76
N ALA A 194 9.82 19.39 -9.91
CA ALA A 194 11.20 19.33 -10.41
C ALA A 194 11.81 20.73 -10.62
N ASP A 195 10.99 21.70 -10.98
CA ASP A 195 11.39 23.08 -11.25
C ASP A 195 11.20 24.01 -10.05
N GLY A 196 10.79 23.50 -8.88
CA GLY A 196 10.55 24.30 -7.67
C GLY A 196 9.40 25.30 -7.82
N ARG A 197 8.44 25.04 -8.71
CA ARG A 197 7.27 25.89 -8.96
C ARG A 197 6.08 25.44 -8.13
N ALA A 198 5.14 26.37 -7.87
CA ALA A 198 3.86 26.04 -7.27
C ALA A 198 3.10 25.01 -8.12
N LEU A 199 2.38 24.10 -7.46
CA LEU A 199 1.55 23.12 -8.14
C LEU A 199 0.38 23.81 -8.87
N PRO A 200 0.00 23.35 -10.07
CA PRO A 200 -1.18 23.85 -10.76
C PRO A 200 -2.46 23.69 -9.92
N VAL A 201 -3.41 24.59 -10.14
CA VAL A 201 -4.71 24.56 -9.44
C VAL A 201 -5.39 23.20 -9.63
N GLY A 202 -5.84 22.61 -8.52
CA GLY A 202 -6.52 21.32 -8.51
C GLY A 202 -5.60 20.10 -8.42
N ILE A 203 -4.28 20.26 -8.48
CA ILE A 203 -3.31 19.18 -8.29
C ILE A 203 -2.90 19.11 -6.81
N ALA A 204 -3.06 17.94 -6.20
CA ALA A 204 -2.66 17.70 -4.82
C ALA A 204 -1.14 17.64 -4.68
N GLN A 205 -0.61 18.16 -3.58
CA GLN A 205 0.79 17.94 -3.19
C GLN A 205 1.02 16.45 -2.91
N PHE A 206 2.13 15.91 -3.43
CA PHE A 206 2.48 14.51 -3.22
C PHE A 206 2.51 14.13 -1.74
N ASP A 207 1.78 13.07 -1.41
CA ASP A 207 1.67 12.44 -0.10
C ASP A 207 1.75 10.91 -0.31
N PRO A 208 2.92 10.28 -0.08
CA PRO A 208 3.10 8.85 -0.35
C PRO A 208 2.04 7.97 0.32
N LEU A 209 1.58 8.36 1.52
CA LEU A 209 0.61 7.59 2.30
C LEU A 209 -0.74 7.45 1.60
N GLN A 210 -1.09 8.40 0.72
CA GLN A 210 -2.33 8.32 -0.08
C GLN A 210 -2.16 7.49 -1.36
N GLY A 211 -0.95 7.46 -1.91
CA GLY A 211 -0.63 6.70 -3.11
C GLY A 211 -0.27 5.23 -2.86
N MET A 212 0.19 4.90 -1.65
CA MET A 212 0.52 3.55 -1.21
C MET A 212 -0.69 2.61 -1.21
N ALA A 213 -0.42 1.32 -1.42
CA ALA A 213 -1.40 0.26 -1.29
C ALA A 213 -1.76 -0.02 0.19
N THR A 214 -2.99 -0.49 0.43
CA THR A 214 -3.44 -0.89 1.77
C THR A 214 -3.10 -2.35 2.04
N VAL A 215 -2.56 -2.62 3.23
CA VAL A 215 -2.31 -3.96 3.73
C VAL A 215 -3.48 -4.39 4.60
N SER A 216 -4.20 -5.44 4.22
CA SER A 216 -5.27 -5.98 5.06
C SER A 216 -4.69 -6.80 6.22
N ALA A 217 -5.32 -6.67 7.38
CA ALA A 217 -5.04 -7.50 8.53
C ALA A 217 -5.37 -8.98 8.26
N ARG A 218 -4.54 -9.86 8.80
CA ARG A 218 -4.77 -11.32 8.84
C ARG A 218 -5.55 -11.69 10.09
N GLU A 219 -5.84 -12.99 10.24
CA GLU A 219 -6.41 -13.54 11.46
C GLU A 219 -5.63 -13.06 12.70
N GLY A 220 -6.37 -12.67 13.75
CA GLY A 220 -5.81 -12.12 14.98
C GLY A 220 -5.21 -10.72 14.86
N GLY A 221 -5.58 -9.93 13.83
CA GLY A 221 -5.11 -8.55 13.68
C GLY A 221 -3.62 -8.44 13.36
N SER A 222 -3.06 -9.42 12.65
CA SER A 222 -1.63 -9.52 12.36
C SER A 222 -1.26 -9.07 10.94
N PHE A 223 -0.04 -8.58 10.76
CA PHE A 223 0.50 -8.04 9.52
C PHE A 223 1.89 -8.62 9.24
N ASN A 224 2.05 -9.23 8.05
CA ASN A 224 3.30 -9.84 7.63
C ASN A 224 4.27 -8.77 7.09
N VAL A 225 5.18 -8.30 7.96
CA VAL A 225 6.11 -7.23 7.61
C VAL A 225 7.12 -7.65 6.55
N GLN A 226 7.48 -8.93 6.44
CA GLN A 226 8.32 -9.41 5.34
C GLN A 226 7.65 -9.22 3.99
N SER A 227 6.34 -9.49 3.90
CA SER A 227 5.59 -9.30 2.65
C SER A 227 5.50 -7.82 2.30
N VAL A 228 5.26 -6.97 3.30
CA VAL A 228 5.24 -5.51 3.13
C VAL A 228 6.60 -5.00 2.64
N SER A 229 7.70 -5.38 3.30
CA SER A 229 9.05 -4.90 2.97
C SER A 229 9.54 -5.31 1.59
N SER A 230 8.97 -6.38 1.02
CA SER A 230 9.35 -6.89 -0.30
C SER A 230 8.64 -6.15 -1.45
N ASN A 231 7.57 -5.41 -1.15
CA ASN A 231 6.80 -4.67 -2.15
C ASN A 231 6.78 -3.17 -1.83
N ALA A 232 7.49 -2.39 -2.66
CA ALA A 232 7.65 -0.95 -2.47
C ALA A 232 6.34 -0.14 -2.59
N GLN A 233 5.26 -0.73 -3.12
CA GLN A 233 3.94 -0.07 -3.07
C GLN A 233 3.28 -0.14 -1.70
N LEU A 234 3.64 -1.12 -0.86
CA LEU A 234 2.98 -1.35 0.42
C LEU A 234 3.58 -0.54 1.55
N HIS A 235 4.74 0.08 1.36
CA HIS A 235 5.40 0.82 2.43
C HIS A 235 5.86 2.20 1.98
N TYR A 236 6.00 3.06 2.97
CA TYR A 236 6.50 4.42 2.84
C TYR A 236 7.92 4.40 2.26
N PRO A 237 8.24 5.29 1.31
CA PRO A 237 9.55 5.31 0.66
C PRO A 237 10.69 5.42 1.68
N ARG A 238 11.71 4.57 1.53
CA ARG A 238 12.91 4.66 2.36
C ARG A 238 13.68 5.92 1.97
N ARG A 239 13.99 6.76 2.96
CA ARG A 239 14.80 7.97 2.79
C ARG A 239 16.13 7.82 3.49
N ARG A 240 17.10 8.62 3.06
CA ARG A 240 18.31 8.83 3.85
C ARG A 240 17.90 9.51 5.15
N ARG A 241 18.41 9.01 6.28
CA ARG A 241 18.18 9.65 7.58
C ARG A 241 18.81 11.04 7.59
N SER A 242 18.09 12.04 8.10
CA SER A 242 18.65 13.31 8.53
C SER A 242 19.61 13.09 9.69
N ASP A 243 20.44 14.09 9.99
CA ASP A 243 21.38 14.00 11.10
C ASP A 243 20.66 13.79 12.44
N GLU A 244 19.49 14.40 12.63
CA GLU A 244 18.67 14.22 13.82
C GLU A 244 18.08 12.82 13.90
N GLN A 245 17.53 12.30 12.81
CA GLN A 245 17.06 10.91 12.76
C GLN A 245 18.18 9.92 13.05
N GLN A 246 19.39 10.20 12.57
CA GLN A 246 20.55 9.37 12.83
C GLN A 246 20.94 9.40 14.32
N ARG A 247 20.88 10.57 14.98
CA ARG A 247 21.09 10.68 16.44
C ARG A 247 20.04 9.88 17.22
N LEU A 248 18.77 10.01 16.87
CA LEU A 248 17.68 9.26 17.51
C LEU A 248 17.83 7.74 17.31
N PHE A 249 18.25 7.30 16.12
CA PHE A 249 18.53 5.90 15.85
C PHE A 249 19.68 5.36 16.71
N VAL A 250 20.78 6.11 16.86
CA VAL A 250 21.90 5.73 17.74
C VAL A 250 21.45 5.63 19.20
N LEU A 251 20.66 6.60 19.68
CA LEU A 251 20.08 6.56 21.03
C LEU A 251 19.21 5.33 21.22
N TRP A 252 18.26 5.08 20.32
CA TRP A 252 17.40 3.90 20.36
C TRP A 252 18.20 2.59 20.38
N GLY A 253 19.27 2.52 19.57
CA GLY A 253 20.18 1.38 19.50
C GLY A 253 20.94 1.11 20.81
N SER A 254 21.18 2.15 21.63
CA SER A 254 21.86 2.05 22.92
C SER A 254 20.98 1.59 24.09
N ILE A 255 19.66 1.61 23.94
CA ILE A 255 18.71 1.21 24.99
C ILE A 255 18.65 -0.33 25.04
N ASP A 256 18.62 -0.91 26.25
CA ASP A 256 18.45 -2.36 26.43
C ASP A 256 17.16 -2.85 25.74
N SER A 257 17.24 -3.97 25.01
CA SER A 257 16.08 -4.58 24.36
C SER A 257 14.96 -4.99 25.33
N HIS A 258 15.29 -5.23 26.61
CA HIS A 258 14.34 -5.57 27.67
C HIS A 258 13.72 -4.34 28.32
N ALA A 259 14.25 -3.14 28.11
CA ALA A 259 13.67 -1.89 28.58
C ALA A 259 12.54 -1.42 27.65
N THR A 260 11.49 -2.24 27.53
CA THR A 260 10.43 -2.13 26.52
C THR A 260 9.74 -0.77 26.49
N SER A 261 9.47 -0.17 27.65
CA SER A 261 8.85 1.17 27.73
C SER A 261 9.76 2.26 27.17
N GLN A 262 11.00 2.36 27.65
CA GLN A 262 11.99 3.35 27.18
C GLN A 262 12.30 3.18 25.69
N ARG A 263 12.41 1.93 25.24
CA ARG A 263 12.64 1.60 23.83
C ARG A 263 11.45 1.97 22.97
N GLY A 264 10.22 1.81 23.47
CA GLY A 264 8.98 2.25 22.83
C GLY A 264 8.94 3.77 22.66
N GLU A 265 9.17 4.53 23.73
CA GLU A 265 9.22 6.00 23.67
C GLU A 265 10.29 6.51 22.69
N ALA A 266 11.49 5.91 22.69
CA ALA A 266 12.55 6.26 21.75
C ALA A 266 12.16 5.94 20.30
N ASN A 267 11.43 4.84 20.08
CA ASN A 267 10.93 4.47 18.76
C ASN A 267 9.89 5.47 18.25
N GLU A 268 8.97 5.90 19.10
CA GLU A 268 7.99 6.95 18.77
C GLU A 268 8.67 8.27 18.37
N ARG A 269 9.74 8.66 19.07
CA ARG A 269 10.53 9.85 18.71
C ARG A 269 11.16 9.72 17.32
N MET A 270 11.67 8.55 16.96
CA MET A 270 12.22 8.31 15.61
C MET A 270 11.14 8.48 14.52
N TYR A 271 9.94 7.91 14.70
CA TYR A 271 8.85 8.09 13.73
C TYR A 271 8.34 9.52 13.68
N ARG A 272 8.21 10.18 14.84
CA ARG A 272 7.84 11.60 14.90
C ARG A 272 8.81 12.46 14.10
N GLN A 273 10.11 12.30 14.31
CA GLN A 273 11.11 13.09 13.57
C GLN A 273 11.06 12.80 12.08
N MET A 274 10.87 11.53 11.68
CA MET A 274 10.71 11.16 10.28
C MET A 274 9.52 11.82 9.60
N LEU A 275 8.37 11.86 10.27
CA LEU A 275 7.20 12.53 9.74
C LEU A 275 7.43 14.05 9.65
N VAL A 276 8.07 14.67 10.64
CA VAL A 276 8.38 16.10 10.63
C VAL A 276 9.35 16.48 9.52
N ASP A 277 10.45 15.72 9.35
CA ASP A 277 11.43 15.93 8.28
C ASP A 277 10.78 15.86 6.88
N ASP A 278 9.72 15.07 6.76
CA ASP A 278 8.96 14.89 5.53
C ASP A 278 7.78 15.87 5.36
N GLY A 279 7.63 16.83 6.28
CA GLY A 279 6.65 17.91 6.21
C GLY A 279 5.27 17.58 6.76
N TYR A 280 5.12 16.47 7.51
CA TYR A 280 3.89 16.17 8.23
C TYR A 280 3.80 16.97 9.54
N GLN A 281 2.59 17.40 9.88
CA GLN A 281 2.32 18.15 11.11
C GLN A 281 1.79 17.21 12.20
N ILE A 282 2.55 17.06 13.29
CA ILE A 282 2.11 16.28 14.46
C ILE A 282 0.97 17.02 15.17
N ILE A 283 -0.11 16.28 15.48
CA ILE A 283 -1.25 16.78 16.25
C ILE A 283 -1.09 16.31 17.71
N PRO A 284 -0.95 17.22 18.68
CA PRO A 284 -0.69 16.85 20.07
C PRO A 284 -1.94 16.32 20.79
N GLY A 285 -1.72 15.65 21.93
CA GLY A 285 -2.78 15.20 22.83
C GLY A 285 -3.43 13.87 22.45
N GLY A 286 -2.66 12.95 21.82
CA GLY A 286 -3.15 11.62 21.43
C GLY A 286 -3.18 10.59 22.57
N THR A 287 -2.52 10.84 23.68
CA THR A 287 -2.36 9.92 24.81
C THR A 287 -3.28 10.31 25.97
N TYR A 288 -4.03 9.36 26.53
CA TYR A 288 -5.06 9.58 27.54
C TYR A 288 -4.90 8.66 28.75
N GLY A 289 -5.48 9.04 29.88
CA GLY A 289 -5.55 8.20 31.08
C GLY A 289 -4.16 7.80 31.58
N MET A 290 -3.25 8.77 31.69
CA MET A 290 -1.86 8.56 32.13
C MET A 290 -1.03 7.62 31.23
N GLY A 291 -1.35 7.52 29.94
CA GLY A 291 -0.61 6.67 29.00
C GLY A 291 -1.19 5.28 28.79
N LEU A 292 -2.32 4.96 29.44
CA LEU A 292 -2.96 3.64 29.33
C LEU A 292 -3.89 3.52 28.12
N HIS A 293 -4.33 4.65 27.58
CA HIS A 293 -5.20 4.74 26.42
C HIS A 293 -4.65 5.76 25.43
N GLY A 294 -5.09 5.67 24.18
CA GLY A 294 -4.80 6.70 23.20
C GLY A 294 -4.18 6.16 21.92
N PHE A 295 -3.47 7.06 21.28
CA PHE A 295 -2.92 6.97 19.93
C PHE A 295 -1.43 7.31 20.01
N ASP A 296 -0.56 6.43 19.51
CA ASP A 296 0.89 6.69 19.56
C ASP A 296 1.25 7.98 18.82
N LEU A 297 0.82 8.10 17.56
CA LEU A 297 0.95 9.34 16.79
C LEU A 297 -0.30 9.65 15.98
N VAL A 298 -0.73 10.92 16.08
CA VAL A 298 -1.73 11.53 15.21
C VAL A 298 -1.08 12.68 14.47
N PHE A 299 -1.29 12.75 13.16
CA PHE A 299 -0.66 13.79 12.34
C PHE A 299 -1.48 14.13 11.09
N ARG A 300 -1.15 15.28 10.50
CA ARG A 300 -1.76 15.81 9.29
C ARG A 300 -0.74 15.84 8.15
N GLY A 301 -1.15 15.35 6.98
CA GLY A 301 -0.33 15.41 5.77
C GLY A 301 -0.49 16.72 4.99
N PRO A 302 0.32 16.92 3.94
CA PRO A 302 0.34 18.14 3.13
C PRO A 302 -1.00 18.41 2.42
N THR A 303 -1.82 17.38 2.23
CA THR A 303 -3.17 17.48 1.63
C THR A 303 -4.26 17.76 2.67
N GLY A 304 -3.92 17.89 3.96
CA GLY A 304 -4.87 18.04 5.05
C GLY A 304 -5.45 16.73 5.61
N ALA A 305 -5.12 15.58 5.01
CA ALA A 305 -5.55 14.28 5.51
C ALA A 305 -5.01 13.98 6.91
N VAL A 306 -5.83 13.31 7.73
CA VAL A 306 -5.50 12.93 9.10
C VAL A 306 -5.11 11.45 9.15
N TYR A 307 -3.99 11.18 9.79
CA TYR A 307 -3.40 9.86 9.94
C TYR A 307 -3.33 9.48 11.41
N LEU A 308 -3.70 8.24 11.69
CA LEU A 308 -3.46 7.57 12.96
C LEU A 308 -2.42 6.48 12.73
N LEU A 309 -1.32 6.54 13.48
CA LEU A 309 -0.19 5.62 13.37
C LEU A 309 0.02 4.89 14.69
N GLU A 310 -0.04 3.57 14.63
CA GLU A 310 0.35 2.67 15.72
C GLU A 310 1.78 2.18 15.48
N ILE A 311 2.64 2.25 16.49
CA ILE A 311 4.05 1.94 16.40
C ILE A 311 4.34 0.62 17.11
N LYS A 312 4.98 -0.30 16.40
CA LYS A 312 5.32 -1.63 16.87
C LYS A 312 6.80 -1.92 16.67
N HIS A 313 7.34 -2.76 17.57
CA HIS A 313 8.61 -3.42 17.36
C HIS A 313 8.37 -4.74 16.61
N ILE A 314 9.16 -5.00 15.57
CA ILE A 314 9.16 -6.31 14.92
C ILE A 314 9.92 -7.27 15.84
N PRO A 315 9.30 -8.37 16.27
CA PRO A 315 10.00 -9.36 17.09
C PRO A 315 11.22 -9.93 16.36
N PRO A 316 12.31 -10.26 17.08
CA PRO A 316 13.41 -11.00 16.51
C PRO A 316 12.93 -12.28 15.81
N SER A 317 13.61 -12.67 14.75
CA SER A 317 13.31 -13.85 13.96
C SER A 317 14.55 -14.72 13.91
N ASN A 318 14.38 -16.02 14.11
CA ASN A 318 15.46 -17.01 13.90
C ASN A 318 15.68 -17.32 12.41
N THR A 319 14.91 -16.69 11.53
CA THR A 319 15.06 -16.78 10.08
C THR A 319 15.61 -15.45 9.55
N HIS A 320 16.21 -15.46 8.36
CA HIS A 320 16.61 -14.22 7.65
C HIS A 320 15.41 -13.39 7.14
N ARG A 321 14.20 -13.59 7.71
CA ARG A 321 12.95 -12.92 7.32
C ARG A 321 12.39 -12.14 8.50
N LEU A 322 11.77 -11.01 8.19
CA LEU A 322 11.07 -10.19 9.18
C LEU A 322 9.82 -10.91 9.71
N SER A 323 9.63 -10.86 11.03
CA SER A 323 8.44 -11.36 11.72
C SER A 323 7.21 -10.51 11.42
N SER A 324 6.03 -11.05 11.73
CA SER A 324 4.78 -10.29 11.71
C SER A 324 4.67 -9.39 12.95
N VAL A 325 3.88 -8.32 12.84
CA VAL A 325 3.42 -7.52 13.97
C VAL A 325 1.92 -7.71 14.15
N SER A 326 1.44 -7.67 15.39
CA SER A 326 0.03 -7.85 15.70
C SER A 326 -0.50 -6.68 16.51
N MET A 327 -1.75 -6.30 16.25
CA MET A 327 -2.49 -5.38 17.09
C MET A 327 -2.85 -6.06 18.41
N ALA A 328 -2.88 -5.33 19.51
CA ALA A 328 -3.39 -5.87 20.77
C ALA A 328 -4.92 -5.81 20.79
N LYS A 329 -5.56 -6.65 21.61
CA LYS A 329 -6.95 -6.41 22.02
C LYS A 329 -6.96 -5.46 23.21
N GLY A 330 -7.74 -4.39 23.12
CA GLY A 330 -7.95 -3.44 24.19
C GLY A 330 -9.38 -2.90 24.13
N LEU A 331 -9.98 -2.60 25.27
CA LEU A 331 -11.37 -2.07 25.33
C LEU A 331 -12.40 -2.95 24.60
N GLY A 332 -12.15 -4.27 24.51
CA GLY A 332 -13.03 -5.24 23.84
C GLY A 332 -12.87 -5.34 22.31
N TYR A 333 -11.96 -4.59 21.69
CA TYR A 333 -11.75 -4.55 20.24
C TYR A 333 -10.26 -4.68 19.90
N TRP A 334 -9.90 -5.05 18.67
CA TRP A 334 -8.49 -4.94 18.23
C TRP A 334 -8.12 -3.47 18.02
N GLN A 335 -6.91 -3.09 18.44
CA GLN A 335 -6.37 -1.76 18.18
C GLN A 335 -6.50 -1.41 16.69
N MET A 336 -6.75 -0.14 16.39
CA MET A 336 -6.94 0.37 15.03
C MET A 336 -8.25 -0.08 14.33
N GLU A 337 -9.14 -0.83 14.96
CA GLU A 337 -10.53 -0.95 14.47
C GLU A 337 -11.31 0.36 14.65
N ASP A 338 -12.31 0.65 13.81
CA ASP A 338 -13.17 1.84 13.99
C ASP A 338 -13.87 1.85 15.37
N ARG A 339 -14.27 0.66 15.85
CA ARG A 339 -14.87 0.48 17.17
C ARG A 339 -13.88 0.73 18.30
N TRP A 340 -12.64 0.28 18.14
CA TRP A 340 -11.57 0.59 19.09
C TRP A 340 -11.27 2.08 19.13
N VAL A 341 -11.13 2.74 17.97
CA VAL A 341 -10.90 4.19 17.92
C VAL A 341 -12.06 4.93 18.58
N SER A 342 -13.31 4.53 18.32
CA SER A 342 -14.49 5.11 18.96
C SER A 342 -14.47 4.93 20.49
N ALA A 343 -14.05 3.76 20.99
CA ALA A 343 -13.92 3.50 22.42
C ALA A 343 -12.83 4.36 23.07
N VAL A 344 -11.70 4.59 22.39
CA VAL A 344 -10.65 5.50 22.86
C VAL A 344 -11.18 6.95 22.90
N LEU A 345 -11.90 7.38 21.86
CA LEU A 345 -12.48 8.74 21.78
C LEU A 345 -13.59 9.00 22.81
N ALA A 346 -14.18 7.95 23.40
CA ALA A 346 -15.16 8.08 24.47
C ALA A 346 -14.52 8.48 25.82
N HIS A 347 -13.19 8.43 25.94
CA HIS A 347 -12.48 8.91 27.12
C HIS A 347 -12.63 10.45 27.25
N SER A 348 -12.87 10.94 28.47
CA SER A 348 -13.14 12.37 28.71
C SER A 348 -12.02 13.31 28.28
N GLU A 349 -10.77 12.88 28.42
CA GLU A 349 -9.58 13.62 27.96
C GLU A 349 -9.52 13.73 26.43
N ALA A 350 -10.01 12.73 25.69
CA ALA A 350 -10.00 12.73 24.23
C ALA A 350 -10.97 13.76 23.66
N ALA A 351 -12.11 13.99 24.31
CA ALA A 351 -13.07 15.00 23.91
C ALA A 351 -12.51 16.43 23.95
N ASN A 352 -11.49 16.66 24.78
CA ASN A 352 -10.87 17.97 24.98
C ASN A 352 -9.49 18.10 24.30
N SER A 353 -9.06 17.11 23.51
CA SER A 353 -7.75 17.13 22.86
C SER A 353 -7.84 17.43 21.35
N LEU A 354 -6.79 18.07 20.81
CA LEU A 354 -6.70 18.35 19.38
C LEU A 354 -6.64 17.06 18.55
N ALA A 355 -5.90 16.05 19.02
CA ALA A 355 -5.83 14.74 18.39
C ALA A 355 -7.19 14.03 18.40
N GLY A 356 -7.91 14.05 19.52
CA GLY A 356 -9.24 13.44 19.64
C GLY A 356 -10.25 14.08 18.71
N ALA A 357 -10.29 15.42 18.64
CA ALA A 357 -11.15 16.14 17.70
C ALA A 357 -10.82 15.81 16.23
N ALA A 358 -9.55 15.82 15.86
CA ALA A 358 -9.11 15.52 14.49
C ALA A 358 -9.44 14.07 14.07
N VAL A 359 -9.15 13.10 14.95
CA VAL A 359 -9.45 11.69 14.70
C VAL A 359 -10.96 11.45 14.67
N GLY A 360 -11.73 12.06 15.56
CA GLY A 360 -13.19 11.93 15.58
C GLY A 360 -13.86 12.47 14.31
N GLN A 361 -13.43 13.65 13.84
CA GLN A 361 -13.91 14.22 12.58
C GLN A 361 -13.53 13.34 11.37
N ALA A 362 -12.28 12.89 11.31
CA ALA A 362 -11.81 12.04 10.22
C ALA A 362 -12.52 10.67 10.23
N LEU A 363 -12.73 10.07 11.40
CA LEU A 363 -13.44 8.79 11.54
C LEU A 363 -14.89 8.90 11.09
N SER A 364 -15.63 9.90 11.59
CA SER A 364 -17.06 10.09 11.29
C SER A 364 -17.33 10.37 9.81
N SER A 365 -16.38 10.98 9.11
CA SER A 365 -16.46 11.22 7.66
C SER A 365 -15.87 10.09 6.80
N GLY A 366 -15.40 9.00 7.42
CA GLY A 366 -14.71 7.90 6.73
C GLY A 366 -13.36 8.29 6.14
N GLN A 367 -12.78 9.41 6.56
CA GLN A 367 -11.55 10.01 6.04
C GLN A 367 -10.29 9.69 6.88
N LEU A 368 -10.42 8.88 7.93
CA LEU A 368 -9.29 8.51 8.78
C LEU A 368 -8.40 7.47 8.10
N PHE A 369 -7.15 7.83 7.84
CA PHE A 369 -6.13 6.88 7.41
C PHE A 369 -5.49 6.23 8.63
N LYS A 370 -5.28 4.91 8.54
CA LYS A 370 -4.71 4.09 9.61
C LYS A 370 -3.44 3.44 9.13
N LEU A 371 -2.40 3.53 9.95
CA LEU A 371 -1.04 3.15 9.58
C LEU A 371 -0.41 2.31 10.69
N ILE A 372 0.55 1.49 10.30
CA ILE A 372 1.50 0.86 11.23
C ILE A 372 2.91 1.37 10.94
N GLY A 373 3.63 1.74 11.99
CA GLY A 373 5.07 1.94 12.01
C GLY A 373 5.72 0.71 12.63
N ALA A 374 6.45 -0.08 11.85
CA ALA A 374 7.12 -1.29 12.32
C ALA A 374 8.64 -1.13 12.26
N THR A 375 9.31 -1.20 13.42
CA THR A 375 10.77 -1.08 13.52
C THR A 375 11.42 -2.44 13.63
N ALA A 376 12.26 -2.78 12.65
CA ALA A 376 13.04 -4.01 12.61
C ALA A 376 14.15 -4.04 13.68
N PRO A 377 14.71 -5.22 14.02
CA PRO A 377 15.82 -5.33 14.98
C PRO A 377 17.06 -4.51 14.59
N ASP A 378 17.31 -4.32 13.29
CA ASP A 378 18.38 -3.46 12.77
C ASP A 378 18.04 -1.95 12.78
N GLY A 379 16.84 -1.61 13.28
CA GLY A 379 16.27 -0.25 13.33
C GLY A 379 15.77 0.29 12.00
N THR A 380 15.65 -0.55 10.97
CA THR A 380 14.92 -0.18 9.75
C THR A 380 13.45 0.09 10.10
N GLN A 381 12.94 1.27 9.76
CA GLN A 381 11.56 1.67 9.97
C GLN A 381 10.73 1.38 8.71
N TYR A 382 9.56 0.79 8.89
CA TYR A 382 8.56 0.59 7.85
C TYR A 382 7.29 1.30 8.26
N VAL A 383 6.72 2.15 7.40
CA VAL A 383 5.37 2.68 7.59
C VAL A 383 4.47 2.15 6.49
N PHE A 384 3.31 1.59 6.83
CA PHE A 384 2.38 1.07 5.84
C PHE A 384 0.94 1.34 6.21
N LYS A 385 0.10 1.55 5.19
CA LYS A 385 -1.34 1.78 5.33
C LYS A 385 -2.05 0.46 5.59
N ILE A 386 -3.01 0.45 6.51
CA ILE A 386 -3.68 -0.78 6.95
C ILE A 386 -5.20 -0.74 6.83
N ASP A 387 -5.80 -1.91 6.65
CA ASP A 387 -7.23 -2.15 6.81
C ASP A 387 -7.48 -3.22 7.87
N MET A 388 -8.18 -2.82 8.95
CA MET A 388 -8.59 -3.68 10.05
C MET A 388 -9.99 -4.27 9.86
N SER A 389 -10.73 -3.88 8.82
CA SER A 389 -12.10 -4.33 8.60
C SER A 389 -12.29 -5.86 8.47
N PRO A 390 -11.31 -6.66 8.00
CA PRO A 390 -11.46 -8.11 7.92
C PRO A 390 -11.31 -8.84 9.26
N VAL A 391 -10.78 -8.18 10.29
CA VAL A 391 -10.55 -8.81 11.60
C VAL A 391 -11.90 -9.03 12.28
N ARG A 392 -12.15 -10.28 12.70
CA ARG A 392 -13.38 -10.70 13.39
C ARG A 392 -13.05 -11.29 14.75
#